data_AF-A0A0S9Q061-F1
#
_entry.id   AF-A0A0S9Q061-F1
#
_cell.length_a   1.000
_cell.length_b   1.000
_cell.length_c   1.000
_cell.angle_alpha   90.00
_cell.angle_beta   90.00
_cell.angle_gamma   90.00
#
_symmetry.space_group_name_H-M   'P 1'
#
loop_
_entity.id
_entity.type
_entity.pdbx_description
1 polymer ?
#
loop_
_entity_poly.entity_id
_entity_poly.type
_entity_poly.pdbx_seq_one_letter_code
_entity_poly.pdbx_strand_id
1 'polypeptide(L)'
;MAKAALAAGGDTFAFAYSHYETNGWHEGRNPNAVFDTKGYLAAYMDIAAANIDPLAHYESFGFKEGRDPSAHFDINGYLAANGDVKAAGLDPMLHYLQYGGLEGRAMLDDGHFG
;
A
#
# COMPACT_ATOMS: atom_id res chain seq x y z
N MET A 1 -25.87 3.87 36.13
CA MET A 1 -25.69 4.49 34.80
C MET A 1 -24.27 5.07 34.63
N ALA A 2 -23.25 4.51 35.30
CA ALA A 2 -21.99 5.22 35.52
C ALA A 2 -20.84 4.73 34.64
N LYS A 3 -20.20 5.73 34.00
CA LYS A 3 -18.78 5.91 33.61
C LYS A 3 -18.72 6.28 32.13
N ALA A 4 -18.46 7.52 31.69
CA ALA A 4 -17.53 8.53 32.19
C ALA A 4 -16.13 7.94 32.47
N ALA A 5 -15.30 7.84 31.42
CA ALA A 5 -13.85 7.98 31.47
C ALA A 5 -13.24 7.73 30.07
N LEU A 6 -12.70 8.78 29.46
CA LEU A 6 -11.31 8.82 28.98
C LEU A 6 -10.70 7.46 28.57
N ALA A 7 -10.99 6.97 27.36
CA ALA A 7 -10.20 5.96 26.63
C ALA A 7 -10.82 5.69 25.24
N ALA A 8 -10.79 6.65 24.31
CA ALA A 8 -11.18 6.37 22.93
C ALA A 8 -9.95 5.93 22.11
N GLY A 9 -9.27 4.89 22.59
CA GLY A 9 -8.32 4.10 21.80
C GLY A 9 -9.07 3.22 20.80
N GLY A 10 -9.87 3.85 19.92
CA GLY A 10 -10.31 3.22 18.69
C GLY A 10 -9.16 3.30 17.71
N ASP A 11 -8.77 2.18 17.13
CA ASP A 11 -7.64 2.11 16.22
C ASP A 11 -7.82 3.10 15.07
N THR A 12 -7.16 4.26 15.16
CA THR A 12 -7.29 5.33 14.17
C THR A 12 -6.86 4.86 12.79
N PHE A 13 -6.01 3.82 12.72
CA PHE A 13 -5.64 3.17 11.48
C PHE A 13 -6.82 2.39 10.87
N ALA A 14 -7.57 1.64 11.68
CA ALA A 14 -8.77 0.95 11.20
C ALA A 14 -9.85 1.91 10.69
N PHE A 15 -10.01 3.07 11.34
CA PHE A 15 -10.93 4.12 10.86
C PHE A 15 -10.43 4.76 9.56
N ALA A 16 -9.14 5.08 9.46
CA ALA A 16 -8.57 5.66 8.24
C ALA A 16 -8.61 4.69 7.05
N TYR A 17 -8.34 3.39 7.29
CA TYR A 17 -8.43 2.33 6.29
C TYR A 17 -9.89 2.12 5.83
N SER A 18 -10.83 1.96 6.76
CA SER A 18 -12.26 1.82 6.42
C SER A 18 -12.82 3.01 5.64
N HIS A 19 -12.38 4.23 5.98
CA HIS A 19 -12.76 5.42 5.23
C HIS A 19 -12.13 5.45 3.81
N TYR A 20 -10.89 4.98 3.68
CA TYR A 20 -10.24 4.83 2.38
C TYR A 20 -11.01 3.87 1.47
N GLU A 21 -11.34 2.67 1.98
CA GLU A 21 -12.08 1.64 1.25
C GLU A 21 -13.44 2.13 0.75
N THR A 22 -14.13 2.92 1.58
CA THR A 22 -15.50 3.38 1.25
C THR A 22 -15.49 4.58 0.30
N ASN A 23 -14.56 5.53 0.46
CA ASN A 23 -14.59 6.80 -0.29
C ASN A 23 -13.21 7.33 -0.71
N GLY A 24 -12.14 7.02 0.03
CA GLY A 24 -10.83 7.64 -0.20
C GLY A 24 -10.19 7.34 -1.53
N TRP A 25 -10.32 6.13 -2.05
CA TRP A 25 -9.73 5.81 -3.33
C TRP A 25 -10.48 6.45 -4.51
N HIS A 26 -11.81 6.59 -4.40
CA HIS A 26 -12.63 7.34 -5.36
C HIS A 26 -12.31 8.84 -5.37
N GLU A 27 -11.91 9.40 -4.23
CA GLU A 27 -11.38 10.77 -4.13
C GLU A 27 -9.92 10.88 -4.61
N GLY A 28 -9.28 9.75 -4.92
CA GLY A 28 -7.87 9.66 -5.30
C GLY A 28 -6.91 10.08 -4.19
N ARG A 29 -7.29 9.87 -2.92
CA ARG A 29 -6.39 10.02 -1.77
C ARG A 29 -5.41 8.87 -1.73
N ASN A 30 -4.24 9.07 -1.16
CA ASN A 30 -3.28 7.99 -0.91
C ASN A 30 -3.51 7.40 0.49
N PRO A 31 -3.53 6.05 0.64
CA PRO A 31 -3.77 5.41 1.92
C PRO A 31 -2.55 5.43 2.85
N ASN A 32 -1.36 5.55 2.27
CA ASN A 32 -0.09 5.62 2.98
C ASN A 32 0.95 6.39 2.13
N ALA A 33 2.19 6.49 2.61
CA ALA A 33 3.25 7.26 1.95
C ALA A 33 3.86 6.59 0.69
N VAL A 34 3.59 5.29 0.48
CA VAL A 34 4.22 4.47 -0.58
C VAL A 34 3.24 4.14 -1.71
N PHE A 35 1.93 4.17 -1.45
CA PHE A 35 0.91 3.86 -2.44
C PHE A 35 0.32 5.13 -3.08
N ASP A 36 0.42 5.23 -4.41
CA ASP A 36 -0.21 6.30 -5.19
C ASP A 36 -1.49 5.79 -5.85
N THR A 37 -2.64 6.18 -5.29
CA THR A 37 -3.94 5.71 -5.77
C THR A 37 -4.24 6.17 -7.19
N LYS A 38 -3.91 7.43 -7.52
CA LYS A 38 -4.18 7.97 -8.85
C LYS A 38 -3.24 7.36 -9.88
N GLY A 39 -1.97 7.26 -9.54
CA GLY A 39 -0.97 6.62 -10.37
C GLY A 39 -1.30 5.15 -10.63
N TYR A 40 -1.67 4.40 -9.60
CA TYR A 40 -2.03 2.98 -9.72
C TYR A 40 -3.22 2.76 -10.68
N LEU A 41 -4.31 3.53 -10.52
CA LEU A 41 -5.46 3.44 -11.42
C LEU A 41 -5.16 3.91 -12.85
N ALA A 42 -4.20 4.83 -13.03
CA ALA A 42 -3.77 5.29 -14.34
C ALA A 42 -2.88 4.27 -15.05
N ALA A 43 -2.00 3.58 -14.31
CA ALA A 43 -1.11 2.54 -14.84
C ALA A 43 -1.87 1.23 -15.13
N TYR A 44 -2.80 0.86 -14.24
CA TYR A 44 -3.50 -0.41 -14.28
C TYR A 44 -4.98 -0.21 -14.65
N MET A 45 -5.21 0.06 -15.93
CA MET A 45 -6.53 0.40 -16.46
C MET A 45 -7.56 -0.73 -16.31
N ASP A 46 -7.13 -1.98 -16.17
CA ASP A 46 -7.99 -3.13 -15.87
C ASP A 46 -8.68 -2.98 -14.51
N ILE A 47 -7.95 -2.47 -13.51
CA ILE A 47 -8.48 -2.22 -12.15
C ILE A 47 -9.44 -1.03 -12.16
N ALA A 48 -9.06 0.03 -12.86
CA ALA A 48 -9.92 1.20 -13.04
C ALA A 48 -11.23 0.85 -13.78
N ALA A 49 -11.15 0.09 -14.87
CA ALA A 49 -12.32 -0.34 -15.64
C ALA A 49 -13.23 -1.29 -14.85
N ALA A 50 -12.65 -2.14 -14.00
CA ALA A 50 -13.40 -3.02 -13.11
C ALA A 50 -13.98 -2.30 -11.87
N ASN A 51 -13.60 -1.05 -11.63
CA ASN A 51 -13.98 -0.25 -10.46
C ASN A 51 -13.71 -0.99 -9.14
N ILE A 52 -12.51 -1.58 -9.04
CA ILE A 52 -12.01 -2.28 -7.86
C ILE A 52 -11.17 -1.31 -7.03
N ASP A 53 -11.24 -1.44 -5.70
CA ASP A 53 -10.35 -0.70 -4.79
C ASP A 53 -8.87 -1.03 -5.12
N PRO A 54 -8.07 -0.03 -5.50
CA PRO A 54 -6.70 -0.26 -5.95
C PRO A 54 -5.76 -0.75 -4.84
N LEU A 55 -5.95 -0.32 -3.58
CA LEU A 55 -5.13 -0.80 -2.47
C LEU A 55 -5.47 -2.27 -2.17
N ALA A 56 -6.76 -2.59 -2.07
CA ALA A 56 -7.20 -3.95 -1.80
C ALA A 56 -6.75 -4.92 -2.91
N HIS A 57 -6.77 -4.46 -4.17
CA HIS A 57 -6.22 -5.21 -5.29
C HIS A 57 -4.72 -5.45 -5.12
N TYR A 58 -3.95 -4.41 -4.81
CA TYR A 58 -2.50 -4.53 -4.65
C TYR A 58 -2.13 -5.52 -3.54
N GLU A 59 -2.72 -5.39 -2.36
CA GLU A 59 -2.44 -6.23 -1.18
C GLU A 59 -2.83 -7.70 -1.42
N SER A 60 -3.84 -7.97 -2.25
CA SER A 60 -4.32 -9.32 -2.53
C SER A 60 -3.57 -9.98 -3.70
N PHE A 61 -3.32 -9.22 -4.77
CA PHE A 61 -2.87 -9.70 -6.07
C PHE A 61 -1.70 -8.91 -6.63
N GLY A 62 -1.76 -7.57 -6.64
CA GLY A 62 -0.83 -6.72 -7.38
C GLY A 62 0.65 -6.98 -7.07
N PHE A 63 1.03 -7.11 -5.79
CA PHE A 63 2.44 -7.36 -5.45
C PHE A 63 2.94 -8.74 -5.93
N LYS A 64 2.05 -9.72 -6.07
CA LYS A 64 2.39 -11.06 -6.61
C LYS A 64 2.44 -11.05 -8.12
N GLU A 65 1.70 -10.16 -8.75
CA GLU A 65 1.69 -9.93 -10.20
C GLU A 65 2.89 -9.10 -10.67
N GLY A 66 3.68 -8.54 -9.75
CA GLY A 66 4.81 -7.70 -10.13
C GLY A 66 4.49 -6.21 -10.24
N ARG A 67 3.28 -5.77 -9.84
CA ARG A 67 2.79 -4.40 -10.04
C ARG A 67 3.27 -3.44 -8.96
N ASP A 68 3.86 -2.32 -9.35
CA ASP A 68 4.31 -1.26 -8.46
C ASP A 68 3.16 -0.47 -7.77
N PRO A 69 3.24 -0.22 -6.45
CA PRO A 69 2.25 0.57 -5.71
C PRO A 69 2.37 2.08 -5.97
N SER A 70 3.53 2.56 -6.43
CA SER A 70 3.75 3.93 -6.90
C SER A 70 4.98 3.99 -7.80
N ALA A 71 5.13 5.09 -8.55
CA ALA A 71 6.31 5.36 -9.36
C ALA A 71 7.63 5.49 -8.55
N HIS A 72 7.55 5.53 -7.21
CA HIS A 72 8.69 5.68 -6.32
C HIS A 72 9.02 4.40 -5.55
N PHE A 73 8.38 3.28 -5.91
CA PHE A 73 8.59 1.98 -5.28
C PHE A 73 8.57 0.87 -6.33
N ASP A 74 9.76 0.45 -6.76
CA ASP A 74 9.95 -0.72 -7.63
C ASP A 74 9.93 -2.01 -6.81
N ILE A 75 8.86 -2.82 -6.95
CA ILE A 75 8.75 -4.06 -6.18
C ILE A 75 9.82 -5.07 -6.58
N ASN A 76 10.18 -5.12 -7.87
CA ASN A 76 11.11 -6.11 -8.39
C ASN A 76 12.53 -5.78 -7.93
N GLY A 77 12.90 -4.51 -7.98
CA GLY A 77 14.12 -3.98 -7.37
C GLY A 77 14.15 -4.26 -5.88
N TYR A 78 13.05 -3.99 -5.16
CA TYR A 78 12.98 -4.22 -3.72
C TYR A 78 13.20 -5.70 -3.37
N LEU A 79 12.52 -6.61 -4.06
CA LEU A 79 12.66 -8.05 -3.86
C LEU A 79 14.03 -8.60 -4.31
N ALA A 80 14.67 -7.97 -5.30
CA ALA A 80 16.02 -8.32 -5.72
C ALA A 80 17.07 -7.92 -4.67
N ALA A 81 16.89 -6.76 -4.02
CA ALA A 81 17.76 -6.29 -2.95
C ALA A 81 17.51 -7.02 -1.61
N ASN A 82 16.28 -7.50 -1.39
CA ASN A 82 15.81 -8.06 -0.12
C ASN A 82 15.38 -9.52 -0.29
N GLY A 83 16.38 -10.40 -0.44
CA GLY A 83 16.17 -11.82 -0.69
C GLY A 83 15.43 -12.56 0.44
N ASP A 84 15.51 -12.06 1.67
CA ASP A 84 14.76 -12.53 2.84
C ASP A 84 13.24 -12.32 2.66
N VAL A 85 12.85 -11.11 2.23
CA VAL A 85 11.45 -10.74 1.94
C VAL A 85 10.91 -11.60 0.80
N LYS A 86 11.71 -11.76 -0.27
CA LYS A 86 11.37 -12.60 -1.43
C LYS A 86 11.18 -14.07 -1.03
N ALA A 87 12.11 -14.63 -0.26
CA ALA A 87 12.04 -16.03 0.17
C ALA A 87 10.84 -16.30 1.09
N ALA A 88 10.45 -15.33 1.91
CA ALA A 88 9.28 -15.42 2.78
C ALA A 88 7.95 -15.15 2.04
N GLY A 89 7.98 -14.65 0.81
CA GLY A 89 6.78 -14.32 0.03
C GLY A 89 5.96 -13.18 0.64
N LEU A 90 6.61 -12.25 1.35
CA LEU A 90 5.96 -11.12 2.00
C LEU A 90 5.64 -10.01 1.00
N ASP A 91 4.59 -9.23 1.30
CA ASP A 91 4.29 -8.00 0.57
C ASP A 91 5.44 -6.98 0.76
N PRO A 92 6.10 -6.54 -0.33
CA PRO A 92 7.20 -5.58 -0.28
C PRO A 92 6.84 -4.22 0.33
N MET A 93 5.67 -3.67 -0.04
CA MET A 93 5.21 -2.37 0.45
C MET A 93 4.95 -2.45 1.95
N LEU A 94 4.23 -3.49 2.38
CA LEU A 94 3.90 -3.68 3.78
C LEU A 94 5.17 -3.89 4.62
N HIS A 95 6.10 -4.72 4.14
CA HIS A 95 7.39 -4.94 4.79
C HIS A 95 8.18 -3.63 4.90
N TYR A 96 8.22 -2.83 3.83
CA TYR A 96 8.92 -1.55 3.85
C TYR A 96 8.33 -0.58 4.87
N LEU A 97 7.00 -0.42 4.89
CA LEU A 97 6.29 0.45 5.82
C LEU A 97 6.49 0.05 7.29
N GLN A 98 6.59 -1.26 7.57
CA GLN A 98 6.72 -1.77 8.95
C GLN A 98 8.16 -1.85 9.45
N TYR A 99 9.09 -2.24 8.58
CA TYR A 99 10.47 -2.57 8.95
C TYR A 99 11.49 -1.87 8.05
N GLY A 100 11.32 -1.97 6.73
CA GLY A 100 12.35 -1.56 5.77
C GLY A 100 12.78 -0.11 5.88
N GLY A 101 11.85 0.83 6.13
CA GLY A 101 12.18 2.24 6.34
C GLY A 101 13.01 2.48 7.60
N LEU A 102 12.76 1.74 8.68
CA LEU A 102 13.53 1.82 9.94
C LEU A 102 14.89 1.13 9.82
N GLU A 103 14.97 0.09 8.99
CA GLU A 103 16.21 -0.64 8.68
C GLU A 103 17.10 0.09 7.65
N GLY A 104 16.64 1.21 7.09
CA GLY A 104 17.38 1.98 6.08
C GLY A 104 17.41 1.32 4.70
N ARG A 105 16.47 0.40 4.41
CA ARG A 105 16.29 -0.17 3.07
C ARG A 105 15.76 0.94 2.14
N ALA A 106 16.08 0.87 0.85
CA ALA A 106 15.59 1.84 -0.13
C ALA A 106 14.26 1.39 -0.74
N MET A 107 13.38 2.34 -1.06
CA MET A 107 12.15 2.11 -1.85
C MET A 107 12.46 1.77 -3.31
N LEU A 108 13.64 2.18 -3.78
CA LEU A 108 14.11 2.08 -5.16
C LEU A 108 13.15 2.80 -6.12
N ASP A 109 13.35 4.11 -6.22
CA ASP A 109 12.62 5.03 -7.08
C ASP A 109 13.23 5.02 -8.48
N ASP A 110 12.51 4.48 -9.46
CA ASP A 110 12.89 4.54 -10.87
C ASP A 110 11.99 5.48 -11.68
N GLY A 111 11.00 6.10 -11.05
CA GLY A 111 10.07 7.06 -11.65
C GLY A 111 9.03 6.44 -12.58
N HIS A 112 8.88 5.10 -12.61
CA HIS A 112 7.97 4.39 -13.50
C HIS A 112 7.04 3.46 -12.72
N PHE A 113 5.87 3.18 -13.30
CA PHE A 113 5.06 2.06 -12.87
C PHE A 113 5.44 0.84 -13.72
N GLY A 114 5.91 -0.23 -13.08
CA GLY A 114 6.06 -1.57 -13.63
C GLY A 114 5.09 -2.52 -12.96
#